data_AF-A0A1R3HLT3-F1
#
_entry.id   AF-A0A1R3HLT3-F1
#
_cell.length_a   1.000
_cell.length_b   1.000
_cell.length_c   1.000
_cell.angle_alpha   90.00
_cell.angle_beta   90.00
_cell.angle_gamma   90.00
#
_symmetry.space_group_name_H-M   'P 1'
#
loop_
_entity.id
_entity.type
_entity.pdbx_description
1 polymer ?
#
loop_
_entity_poly.entity_id
_entity_poly.type
_entity_poly.pdbx_seq_one_letter_code
_entity_poly.pdbx_strand_id
1 'polypeptide(L)' 'MDYRSHKKIFAFVFIAFVTHISHSYWRIFGYYYYSYFTPFADEESDRKMIGQRIEKVLYGLSMVGKVLATKEVA' A
#
# COMPACT_ATOMS: atom_id res chain seq x y z
N MET A 1 27.80 -10.31 12.03
CA MET A 1 26.50 -9.75 11.63
C MET A 1 25.41 -10.72 12.10
N ASP A 2 24.57 -10.29 13.03
CA ASP A 2 23.57 -11.14 13.68
C ASP A 2 22.42 -11.52 12.74
N TYR A 3 22.10 -12.81 12.65
CA TYR A 3 21.08 -13.37 11.76
C TYR A 3 19.67 -12.80 12.02
N ARG A 4 19.43 -12.33 13.25
CA ARG A 4 18.17 -11.69 13.67
C ARG A 4 18.00 -10.28 13.09
N SER A 5 19.08 -9.52 12.89
CA SER A 5 19.03 -8.20 12.26
C SER A 5 18.76 -8.27 10.76
N HIS A 6 19.28 -9.30 10.07
CA HIS A 6 19.02 -9.50 8.64
C HIS A 6 17.54 -9.78 8.33
N LYS A 7 16.86 -10.57 9.17
CA LYS A 7 15.42 -10.83 9.00
C LYS A 7 14.57 -9.57 9.14
N LYS A 8 14.95 -8.66 10.04
CA LYS A 8 14.25 -7.38 10.23
C LYS A 8 14.41 -6.48 9.01
N ILE A 9 15.64 -6.32 8.52
CA ILE A 9 15.94 -5.53 7.31
C ILE A 9 15.20 -6.12 6.10
N PHE A 10 15.20 -7.45 5.94
CA PHE A 10 14.49 -8.09 4.83
C PHE A 10 12.98 -7.90 4.92
N ALA A 11 12.39 -8.07 6.12
CA ALA A 11 10.96 -7.81 6.34
C ALA A 11 10.63 -6.34 6.05
N PHE A 12 11.51 -5.42 6.45
CA PHE A 12 11.36 -4.00 6.21
C PHE A 12 11.36 -3.67 4.71
N VAL A 13 12.37 -4.15 3.96
CA VAL A 13 12.47 -3.98 2.51
C VAL A 13 11.27 -4.62 1.80
N PHE A 14 10.85 -5.80 2.24
CA PHE A 14 9.68 -6.48 1.69
C PHE A 14 8.39 -5.68 1.93
N ILE A 15 8.17 -5.16 3.14
CA ILE A 15 7.01 -4.31 3.45
C ILE A 15 7.05 -3.03 2.62
N ALA A 16 8.20 -2.36 2.54
CA ALA A 16 8.36 -1.16 1.73
C ALA A 16 8.08 -1.44 0.23
N PHE A 17 8.60 -2.55 -0.29
CA PHE A 17 8.41 -2.99 -1.67
C PHE A 17 6.95 -3.34 -1.97
N VAL A 18 6.32 -4.18 -1.13
CA VAL A 18 4.90 -4.55 -1.27
C VAL A 18 4.03 -3.31 -1.20
N THR A 19 4.29 -2.40 -0.27
CA THR A 19 3.50 -1.17 -0.14
C THR A 19 3.64 -0.26 -1.36
N HIS A 20 4.85 -0.15 -1.92
CA HIS A 20 5.10 0.62 -3.15
C HIS A 20 4.47 -0.01 -4.39
N ILE A 21 4.52 -1.33 -4.51
CA ILE A 21 3.91 -2.08 -5.60
C ILE A 21 2.40 -2.02 -5.49
N SER A 22 1.82 -2.29 -4.31
CA SER A 22 0.37 -2.21 -4.09
C SER A 22 -0.16 -0.82 -4.41
N HIS A 23 0.53 0.25 -3.99
CA HIS A 23 0.14 1.61 -4.33
C HIS A 23 0.22 1.88 -5.85
N SER A 24 1.33 1.52 -6.49
CA SER A 24 1.51 1.72 -7.95
C SER A 24 0.50 0.90 -8.76
N TYR A 25 0.27 -0.34 -8.35
CA TYR A 25 -0.68 -1.26 -8.94
C TYR A 25 -2.12 -0.74 -8.78
N TRP A 26 -2.49 -0.26 -7.59
CA TRP A 26 -3.79 0.35 -7.36
C TRP A 26 -3.99 1.61 -8.20
N ARG A 27 -2.96 2.44 -8.36
CA ARG A 27 -3.04 3.64 -9.20
C ARG A 27 -3.24 3.32 -10.68
N ILE A 28 -2.64 2.24 -11.19
CA ILE A 28 -2.72 1.87 -12.62
C ILE A 28 -3.97 1.03 -12.91
N PHE A 29 -4.31 0.09 -12.01
CA PHE A 29 -5.33 -0.93 -12.25
C PHE A 29 -6.52 -0.87 -11.30
N GLY A 30 -6.46 -0.09 -10.22
CA GLY A 30 -7.50 -0.05 -9.17
C GLY A 30 -8.89 0.26 -9.70
N TYR A 31 -8.99 1.05 -10.76
CA TYR A 31 -10.26 1.33 -11.46
C TYR A 31 -10.97 0.05 -11.95
N TYR A 32 -10.23 -0.92 -12.48
CA TYR A 32 -10.79 -2.21 -12.93
C TYR A 32 -11.28 -3.07 -11.78
N TYR A 33 -10.69 -2.89 -10.59
CA TYR A 33 -11.01 -3.66 -9.41
C TYR A 33 -12.08 -2.99 -8.52
N TYR A 34 -12.53 -1.77 -8.84
CA TYR A 34 -13.56 -1.10 -8.06
C TYR A 34 -14.86 -1.91 -7.98
N SER A 35 -15.34 -2.48 -9.08
CA SER A 35 -16.53 -3.36 -9.06
C SER A 35 -16.32 -4.63 -8.23
N TYR A 36 -15.10 -5.16 -8.18
CA TYR A 36 -14.75 -6.37 -7.44
C TYR A 36 -14.64 -6.13 -5.93
N PHE A 37 -14.06 -4.99 -5.52
CA PHE A 37 -13.90 -4.63 -4.11
C PHE A 37 -15.12 -3.94 -3.50
N THR A 38 -16.06 -3.47 -4.33
CA THR A 38 -17.29 -2.81 -3.88
C THR A 38 -18.54 -3.42 -4.50
N PRO A 39 -18.75 -4.75 -4.34
CA PRO A 39 -19.91 -5.41 -4.94
C PRO A 39 -21.24 -4.94 -4.34
N PHE A 40 -21.20 -4.28 -3.18
CA PHE A 40 -22.35 -3.74 -2.44
C PHE A 40 -22.65 -2.26 -2.74
N ALA A 41 -21.83 -1.60 -3.56
CA ALA A 41 -22.05 -0.20 -3.92
C ALA A 41 -22.86 -0.16 -5.22
N ASP A 42 -24.13 0.23 -5.10
CA ASP A 42 -25.06 0.29 -6.24
C ASP A 42 -24.79 1.51 -7.14
N GLU A 43 -24.22 2.58 -6.60
CA GLU A 43 -23.86 3.79 -7.36
C GLU A 43 -22.36 3.87 -7.71
N GLU A 44 -22.04 4.31 -8.94
CA GLU A 44 -20.67 4.50 -9.40
C GLU A 44 -19.89 5.55 -8.59
N SER A 45 -20.61 6.53 -8.03
CA SER A 45 -20.12 7.56 -7.09
C SER A 45 -19.50 6.94 -5.84
N ASP A 46 -20.19 5.98 -5.23
CA ASP A 46 -19.74 5.27 -4.03
C ASP A 46 -18.53 4.39 -4.31
N ARG A 47 -18.51 3.72 -5.47
CA ARG A 47 -17.35 2.93 -5.91
C ARG A 47 -16.10 3.80 -6.05
N LYS A 48 -16.24 4.98 -6.66
CA LYS A 48 -15.14 5.96 -6.76
C LYS A 48 -14.69 6.47 -5.39
N MET A 49 -15.62 6.76 -4.49
CA MET A 49 -15.29 7.22 -3.14
C MET A 49 -14.52 6.15 -2.35
N ILE A 50 -14.95 4.89 -2.39
CA ILE A 50 -14.25 3.78 -1.73
C ILE A 50 -12.88 3.56 -2.38
N GLY A 51 -12.81 3.63 -3.70
CA GLY A 51 -11.56 3.56 -4.46
C GLY A 51 -10.50 4.58 -4.04
N GLN A 52 -10.92 5.84 -3.91
CA GLN A 52 -10.09 6.93 -3.42
C GLN A 52 -9.68 6.74 -1.95
N ARG A 53 -10.53 6.14 -1.12
CA ARG A 53 -10.16 5.80 0.28
C ARG A 53 -9.07 4.74 0.32
N ILE A 54 -9.16 3.70 -0.51
CA ILE A 54 -8.14 2.65 -0.59
C ILE A 54 -6.81 3.25 -1.08
N GLU A 55 -6.85 4.11 -2.09
CA GLU A 55 -5.65 4.81 -2.58
C GLU A 55 -4.99 5.65 -1.46
N LYS A 56 -5.77 6.42 -0.70
CA LYS A 56 -5.26 7.20 0.44
C LYS A 56 -4.63 6.32 1.52
N VAL A 57 -5.21 5.16 1.83
CA VAL A 57 -4.66 4.22 2.81
C VAL A 57 -3.33 3.65 2.33
N LEU A 58 -3.27 3.21 1.07
CA LEU A 58 -2.03 2.69 0.46
C LEU A 58 -0.94 3.76 0.40
N TYR A 59 -1.30 5.01 0.09
CA TYR A 59 -0.37 6.13 0.11
C TYR A 59 0.16 6.42 1.51
N GLY A 60 -0.73 6.43 2.52
CA GLY A 60 -0.36 6.61 3.93
C GLY A 60 0.60 5.52 4.41
N LEU A 61 0.30 4.24 4.10
CA LEU A 61 1.18 3.12 4.39
C LEU A 61 2.54 3.28 3.68
N SER A 62 2.57 3.74 2.43
CA SER A 62 3.81 3.97 1.69
C SER A 62 4.66 5.06 2.35
N MET A 63 4.04 6.16 2.80
CA MET A 63 4.73 7.25 3.50
C MET A 63 5.28 6.81 4.86
N VAL A 64 4.47 6.09 5.67
CA VAL A 64 4.93 5.55 6.96
C VAL A 64 6.08 4.56 6.74
N GLY A 65 5.97 3.68 5.74
CA GLY A 65 7.04 2.80 5.32
C GLY A 65 8.32 3.55 4.99
N LYS A 66 8.26 4.64 4.20
CA LYS A 66 9.44 5.47 3.93
C LYS A 66 10.05 6.10 5.18
N VAL A 67 9.22 6.68 6.05
CA VAL A 67 9.69 7.35 7.27
C VAL A 67 10.40 6.37 8.22
N LEU A 68 9.83 5.18 8.40
CA LEU A 68 10.46 4.14 9.22
C LEU A 68 11.78 3.66 8.58
N ALA A 69 11.84 3.59 7.25
CA ALA A 69 13.04 3.19 6.52
C ALA A 69 14.17 4.17 6.77
N THR A 70 13.86 5.47 6.65
CA THR A 70 14.82 6.54 6.89
C THR A 70 15.33 6.54 8.33
N LYS A 71 14.50 6.16 9.31
CA LYS A 71 14.90 6.07 10.72
C LYS A 71 15.76 4.85 11.05
N GLU A 72 15.66 3.74 10.32
CA GLU A 72 16.55 2.58 10.53
C GLU A 72 17.91 2.73 9.83
N VAL A 73 18.02 3.63 8.84
CA VAL A 73 19.25 3.87 8.06
C VAL A 73 20.11 5.01 8.64
N ALA A 74 19.53 5.91 9.44
CA ALA A 74 20.22 7.00 10.15
C ALA A 74 20.71 6.56 11.54
#